data_AF-A0A817N058-F1
#
_entry.id   AF-A0A817N058-F1
#
_cell.length_a   1.000
_cell.length_b   1.000
_cell.length_c   1.000
_cell.angle_alpha   90.00
_cell.angle_beta   90.00
_cell.angle_gamma   90.00
#
_symmetry.space_group_name_H-M   'P 1'
#
loop_
_entity.id
_entity.type
_entity.pdbx_description
1 polymer ?
#
loop_
_entity_poly.entity_id
_entity_poly.type
_entity_poly.pdbx_seq_one_letter_code
_entity_poly.pdbx_strand_id
1 'polypeptide(L)'
;MKDIDDPTIHSPIIGYAQEPILPLADACVPLAFIIPDILNYVAVALEGTPDNPPDGLTRDESASIHLYTMEWSDARASLYSHLNRTLKRGDQQDLQPWFRYLKLFLTALVKIPCSTVQVVWRGVRKNTSNEFPKGAQITWWAFSSTTKSLAVLESDLYLDASLYPKTE
;
A
#
# COMPACT_ATOMS: atom_id res chain seq x y z
N MET A 1 8.01 -7.20 39.48
CA MET A 1 7.27 -7.34 38.20
C MET A 1 8.21 -6.78 37.15
N LYS A 2 8.95 -7.64 36.44
CA LYS A 2 9.83 -7.19 35.36
C LYS A 2 8.97 -7.20 34.11
N ASP A 3 8.77 -6.03 33.53
CA ASP A 3 8.24 -5.90 32.18
C ASP A 3 9.10 -6.77 31.27
N ILE A 4 8.44 -7.75 30.67
CA ILE A 4 9.02 -8.54 29.59
C ILE A 4 8.92 -7.61 28.38
N ASP A 5 10.02 -6.93 28.04
CA ASP A 5 10.17 -6.30 26.74
C ASP A 5 10.00 -7.38 25.67
N ASP A 6 8.82 -7.40 25.05
CA ASP A 6 8.51 -8.19 23.86
C ASP A 6 9.28 -7.56 22.68
N PRO A 7 10.26 -8.26 22.10
CA PRO A 7 11.25 -7.64 21.22
C PRO A 7 10.74 -7.17 19.84
N THR A 8 9.43 -7.08 19.59
CA THR A 8 8.90 -6.72 18.25
C THR A 8 7.63 -5.86 18.23
N ILE A 9 7.29 -5.13 19.29
CA ILE A 9 6.21 -4.14 19.20
C ILE A 9 6.78 -2.82 18.66
N HIS A 10 6.71 -2.63 17.33
CA HIS A 10 7.03 -1.32 16.76
C HIS A 10 5.99 -0.29 17.22
N SER A 11 6.46 0.91 17.57
CA SER A 11 5.56 2.01 17.95
C SER A 11 4.68 2.45 16.77
N PRO A 12 3.49 3.00 17.03
CA PRO A 12 2.64 3.55 15.98
C PRO A 12 3.37 4.59 15.13
N ILE A 13 3.10 4.57 13.82
CA ILE A 13 3.67 5.54 12.88
C ILE A 13 2.89 6.85 13.02
N ILE A 14 3.44 7.81 13.75
CA ILE A 14 2.78 9.11 14.01
C ILE A 14 3.37 10.29 13.23
N GLY A 15 4.58 10.16 12.70
CA GLY A 15 5.30 11.28 12.09
C GLY A 15 4.60 11.88 10.87
N TYR A 16 3.90 11.06 10.08
CA TYR A 16 3.15 11.54 8.92
C TYR A 16 2.03 12.53 9.29
N ALA A 17 1.47 12.46 10.50
CA ALA A 17 0.33 13.28 10.90
C ALA A 17 0.68 14.78 10.92
N GLN A 18 1.95 15.09 11.21
CA GLN A 18 2.49 16.45 11.32
C GLN A 18 2.90 17.06 9.98
N GLU A 19 2.96 16.27 8.90
CA GLU A 19 3.23 16.80 7.57
C GLU A 19 2.02 17.61 7.08
N PRO A 20 2.25 18.71 6.33
CA PRO A 20 1.19 19.40 5.61
C PRO A 20 0.65 18.50 4.48
N ILE A 21 -0.60 18.72 4.08
CA ILE A 21 -1.11 18.15 2.83
C ILE A 21 -0.45 18.93 1.69
N LEU A 22 0.22 18.22 0.79
CA LEU A 22 0.95 18.77 -0.35
C LEU A 22 0.40 18.21 -1.66
N PRO A 23 0.60 18.90 -2.80
CA PRO A 23 0.38 18.31 -4.12
C PRO A 23 1.17 17.01 -4.28
N LEU A 24 0.67 16.08 -5.10
CA LEU A 24 1.25 14.74 -5.24
C LEU A 24 2.71 14.79 -5.67
N ALA A 25 3.05 15.69 -6.60
CA ALA A 25 4.43 15.88 -7.06
C ALA A 25 5.38 16.23 -5.90
N ASP A 26 5.00 17.19 -5.06
CA ASP A 26 5.79 17.62 -3.91
C ASP A 26 5.86 16.56 -2.81
N ALA A 27 4.75 15.84 -2.60
CA ALA A 27 4.67 14.75 -1.63
C ALA A 27 5.59 13.57 -1.99
N CYS A 28 5.87 13.37 -3.27
CA CYS A 28 6.74 12.31 -3.77
C CYS A 28 8.21 12.70 -3.95
N VAL A 29 8.58 13.99 -3.82
CA VAL A 29 9.99 14.45 -3.96
C VAL A 29 10.97 13.64 -3.11
N PRO A 30 10.72 13.36 -1.80
CA PRO A 30 11.66 12.57 -0.99
C PRO A 30 11.82 11.11 -1.48
N LEU A 31 10.83 10.59 -2.22
CA LEU A 31 10.83 9.21 -2.71
C LEU A 31 11.70 9.03 -3.96
N ALA A 32 12.13 10.10 -4.62
CA ALA A 32 12.96 10.03 -5.82
C ALA A 32 14.33 9.36 -5.58
N PHE A 33 14.81 9.36 -4.34
CA PHE A 33 16.03 8.66 -3.95
C PHE A 33 15.81 7.17 -3.63
N ILE A 34 14.55 6.74 -3.50
CA ILE A 34 14.16 5.37 -3.13
C ILE A 34 13.63 4.60 -4.34
N ILE A 35 12.87 5.29 -5.18
CA ILE A 35 12.15 4.72 -6.32
C ILE A 35 12.60 5.48 -7.58
N PRO A 36 13.40 4.83 -8.44
CA PRO A 36 13.74 5.39 -9.75
C PRO A 36 12.48 5.77 -10.54
N ASP A 37 12.53 6.90 -11.24
CA ASP A 37 11.46 7.39 -12.12
C ASP A 37 10.10 7.68 -11.44
N ILE A 38 10.03 7.76 -10.11
CA ILE A 38 8.77 8.02 -9.39
C ILE A 38 8.03 9.26 -9.92
N LEU A 39 8.74 10.32 -10.32
CA LEU A 39 8.11 11.54 -10.81
C LEU A 39 7.42 11.36 -12.16
N ASN A 40 7.94 10.46 -13.03
CA ASN A 40 7.25 10.11 -14.28
C ASN A 40 5.96 9.36 -13.98
N TYR A 41 5.99 8.45 -13.00
CA TYR A 41 4.80 7.72 -12.55
C TYR A 41 3.78 8.64 -11.86
N VAL A 42 4.23 9.67 -11.14
CA VAL A 42 3.35 10.72 -10.61
C VAL A 42 2.65 11.47 -11.74
N ALA A 43 3.37 11.84 -12.81
CA ALA A 43 2.77 12.48 -13.97
C ALA A 43 1.70 11.59 -14.62
N VAL A 44 2.00 10.31 -14.84
CA VAL A 44 1.03 9.33 -15.36
C VAL A 44 -0.21 9.22 -14.46
N ALA A 45 -0.01 9.15 -13.13
CA ALA A 45 -1.12 9.08 -12.18
C ALA A 45 -2.01 10.33 -12.24
N LEU A 46 -1.41 11.52 -12.35
CA LEU A 46 -2.12 12.80 -12.48
C LEU A 46 -2.85 12.91 -13.82
N GLU A 47 -2.22 12.52 -14.93
CA GLU A 47 -2.83 12.50 -16.27
C GLU A 47 -4.04 11.57 -16.33
N GLY A 48 -3.95 10.40 -15.69
CA GLY A 48 -5.06 9.46 -15.57
C GLY A 48 -6.13 9.86 -14.55
N THR A 49 -5.97 10.99 -13.84
CA THR A 49 -6.91 11.47 -12.82
C THR A 49 -7.64 12.73 -13.31
N PRO A 50 -8.99 12.74 -13.32
CA PRO A 50 -9.77 13.92 -13.69
C PRO A 50 -9.43 15.15 -12.85
N ASP A 51 -9.48 16.34 -13.45
CA ASP A 51 -9.23 17.60 -12.74
C ASP A 51 -10.19 17.83 -11.56
N ASN A 52 -11.44 17.37 -11.71
CA ASN A 52 -12.47 17.47 -10.68
C ASN A 52 -13.08 16.08 -10.42
N PRO A 53 -12.51 15.29 -9.50
CA PRO A 53 -13.09 14.00 -9.10
C PRO A 53 -14.51 14.17 -8.54
N PRO A 54 -15.47 13.30 -8.90
CA PRO A 54 -16.88 13.46 -8.51
C PRO A 54 -17.18 12.97 -7.08
N ASP A 55 -16.20 12.38 -6.39
CA ASP A 55 -16.32 11.67 -5.12
C ASP A 55 -15.88 12.50 -3.90
N GLY A 56 -15.68 13.80 -4.08
CA GLY A 56 -15.27 14.72 -3.01
C GLY A 56 -13.78 14.67 -2.67
N LEU A 57 -13.00 13.89 -3.42
CA LEU A 57 -11.54 13.94 -3.38
C LEU A 57 -11.02 15.10 -4.23
N THR A 58 -9.89 15.67 -3.80
CA THR A 58 -9.10 16.53 -4.68
C THR A 58 -8.39 15.69 -5.75
N ARG A 59 -7.97 16.32 -6.85
CA ARG A 59 -7.19 15.63 -7.90
C ARG A 59 -5.96 14.93 -7.33
N ASP A 60 -5.19 15.59 -6.46
CA ASP A 60 -3.99 15.01 -5.86
C ASP A 60 -4.30 13.82 -4.93
N GLU A 61 -5.41 13.87 -4.19
CA GLU A 61 -5.87 12.76 -3.36
C GLU A 61 -6.23 11.54 -4.21
N SER A 62 -7.05 11.71 -5.25
CA SER A 62 -7.39 10.63 -6.19
C SER A 62 -6.15 10.10 -6.90
N ALA A 63 -5.26 10.99 -7.36
CA ALA A 63 -4.02 10.60 -8.02
C ALA A 63 -3.06 9.85 -7.09
N SER A 64 -3.04 10.16 -5.79
CA SER A 64 -2.23 9.43 -4.81
C SER A 64 -2.67 7.97 -4.68
N ILE A 65 -3.98 7.72 -4.76
CA ILE A 65 -4.56 6.37 -4.76
C ILE A 65 -4.27 5.68 -6.09
N HIS A 66 -4.46 6.39 -7.21
CA HIS A 66 -4.13 5.87 -8.53
C HIS A 66 -2.66 5.43 -8.61
N LEU A 67 -1.72 6.27 -8.14
CA LEU A 67 -0.29 5.95 -8.08
C LEU A 67 0.01 4.69 -7.26
N TYR A 68 -0.73 4.49 -6.16
CA TYR A 68 -0.60 3.30 -5.31
C TYR A 68 -1.11 2.03 -6.00
N THR A 69 -2.17 2.13 -6.82
CA THR A 69 -2.87 0.97 -7.39
C THR A 69 -2.56 0.67 -8.85
N MET A 70 -1.99 1.62 -9.58
CA MET A 70 -1.72 1.45 -11.02
C MET A 70 -0.71 0.35 -11.28
N GLU A 71 -0.73 -0.19 -12.50
CA GLU A 71 0.25 -1.18 -12.94
C GLU A 71 1.57 -0.49 -13.29
N TRP A 72 2.67 -1.13 -12.89
CA TRP A 72 4.03 -0.70 -13.19
C TRP A 72 4.68 -1.77 -14.07
N SER A 73 5.63 -1.37 -14.92
CA SER A 73 6.36 -2.30 -15.79
C SER A 73 7.09 -3.41 -14.99
N ASP A 74 7.68 -3.05 -13.85
CA ASP A 74 8.09 -4.00 -12.81
C ASP A 74 7.28 -3.78 -11.54
N ALA A 75 6.34 -4.69 -11.27
CA ALA A 75 5.51 -4.65 -10.07
C ALA A 75 6.31 -4.65 -8.76
N ARG A 76 7.55 -5.19 -8.73
CA ARG A 76 8.40 -5.20 -7.53
C ARG A 76 9.09 -3.86 -7.28
N ALA A 77 9.19 -3.03 -8.32
CA ALA A 77 9.73 -1.67 -8.25
C ALA A 77 8.63 -0.60 -8.03
N SER A 78 7.37 -1.02 -7.92
CA SER A 78 6.26 -0.09 -7.71
C SER A 78 6.30 0.62 -6.36
N LEU A 79 5.66 1.80 -6.31
CA LEU A 79 5.46 2.53 -5.06
C LEU A 79 4.81 1.66 -3.98
N TYR A 80 3.76 0.91 -4.35
CA TYR A 80 3.09 -0.07 -3.47
C TYR A 80 4.09 -1.07 -2.87
N SER A 81 4.96 -1.64 -3.71
CA SER A 81 5.90 -2.68 -3.30
C SER A 81 6.99 -2.14 -2.37
N HIS A 82 7.52 -0.95 -2.67
CA HIS A 82 8.49 -0.27 -1.82
C HIS A 82 7.87 0.14 -0.47
N LEU A 83 6.71 0.81 -0.49
CA LEU A 83 6.05 1.27 0.74
C LEU A 83 5.76 0.11 1.69
N ASN A 84 5.15 -0.97 1.18
CA ASN A 84 4.79 -2.12 2.00
C ASN A 84 6.01 -2.90 2.50
N ARG A 85 7.14 -2.87 1.78
CA ARG A 85 8.40 -3.42 2.28
C ARG A 85 8.96 -2.57 3.42
N THR A 86 8.95 -1.25 3.27
CA THR A 86 9.39 -0.32 4.31
C THR A 86 8.56 -0.48 5.58
N LEU A 87 7.23 -0.49 5.45
CA LEU A 87 6.31 -0.71 6.58
C LEU A 87 6.57 -2.03 7.31
N LYS A 88 6.83 -3.12 6.57
CA LYS A 88 7.12 -4.44 7.16
C LYS A 88 8.45 -4.50 7.91
N ARG A 89 9.46 -3.72 7.51
CA ARG A 89 10.74 -3.63 8.22
C ARG A 89 10.60 -2.89 9.55
N GLY A 90 9.66 -1.95 9.62
CA GLY A 90 9.34 -1.21 10.85
C GLY A 90 10.47 -0.30 11.35
N ASP A 91 11.44 0.04 10.49
CA ASP A 91 12.44 1.06 10.78
C ASP A 91 11.83 2.45 10.57
N GLN A 92 11.81 3.26 11.63
CA GLN A 92 11.24 4.60 11.59
C GLN A 92 12.03 5.55 10.70
N GLN A 93 13.34 5.36 10.57
CA GLN A 93 14.20 6.21 9.72
C GLN A 93 13.89 5.95 8.24
N ASP A 94 13.72 4.68 7.87
CA ASP A 94 13.33 4.30 6.49
C ASP A 94 11.94 4.82 6.11
N LEU A 95 11.06 5.06 7.09
CA LEU A 95 9.71 5.59 6.88
C LEU A 95 9.65 7.10 6.72
N GLN A 96 10.63 7.85 7.23
CA GLN A 96 10.59 9.32 7.21
C GLN A 96 10.36 9.91 5.80
N PRO A 97 11.02 9.43 4.72
CA PRO A 97 10.78 9.94 3.37
C PRO A 97 9.35 9.73 2.87
N TRP A 98 8.61 8.78 3.47
CA TRP A 98 7.24 8.43 3.08
C TRP A 98 6.19 9.32 3.74
N PHE A 99 6.53 10.10 4.77
CA PHE A 99 5.54 10.82 5.58
C PHE A 99 4.69 11.79 4.77
N ARG A 100 5.28 12.53 3.82
CA ARG A 100 4.52 13.46 2.96
C ARG A 100 3.53 12.74 2.06
N TYR A 101 3.97 11.65 1.44
CA TYR A 101 3.09 10.80 0.62
C TYR A 101 2.00 10.14 1.47
N LEU A 102 2.36 9.56 2.62
CA LEU A 102 1.42 8.93 3.55
C LEU A 102 0.37 9.92 4.06
N LYS A 103 0.75 11.18 4.33
CA LYS A 103 -0.19 12.22 4.72
C LYS A 103 -1.27 12.44 3.66
N LEU A 104 -0.89 12.63 2.41
CA LEU A 104 -1.82 12.81 1.29
C LEU A 104 -2.69 11.56 1.08
N PHE A 105 -2.05 10.39 0.98
CA PHE A 105 -2.71 9.12 0.70
C PHE A 105 -3.70 8.71 1.78
N LEU A 106 -3.33 8.80 3.07
CA LEU A 106 -4.23 8.45 4.17
C LEU A 106 -5.39 9.44 4.30
N THR A 107 -5.15 10.72 4.01
CA THR A 107 -6.22 11.73 3.98
C THR A 107 -7.24 11.41 2.89
N ALA A 108 -6.77 10.98 1.71
CA ALA A 108 -7.64 10.50 0.64
C ALA A 108 -8.45 9.27 1.07
N LEU A 109 -7.79 8.25 1.64
CA LEU A 109 -8.45 7.01 2.05
C LEU A 109 -9.54 7.21 3.11
N VAL A 110 -9.35 8.13 4.06
CA VAL A 110 -10.35 8.41 5.12
C VAL A 110 -11.62 9.05 4.57
N LYS A 111 -11.55 9.74 3.41
CA LYS A 111 -12.72 10.32 2.74
C LYS A 111 -13.56 9.28 1.98
N ILE A 112 -12.98 8.12 1.66
CA ILE A 112 -13.66 7.09 0.89
C ILE A 112 -14.64 6.32 1.79
N PRO A 113 -15.90 6.10 1.35
CA PRO A 113 -16.85 5.33 2.12
C PRO A 113 -16.38 3.89 2.31
N CYS A 114 -16.52 3.38 3.54
CA CYS A 114 -16.22 1.98 3.82
C CYS A 114 -17.10 1.04 2.99
N SER A 115 -16.49 -0.04 2.50
CA SER A 115 -17.23 -1.09 1.80
C SER A 115 -18.26 -1.74 2.72
N THR A 116 -19.48 -1.94 2.21
CA THR A 116 -20.56 -2.67 2.90
C THR A 116 -20.36 -4.19 2.88
N VAL A 117 -19.47 -4.69 2.02
CA VAL A 117 -19.11 -6.11 1.95
C VAL A 117 -18.22 -6.48 3.13
N GLN A 118 -18.60 -7.52 3.88
CA GLN A 118 -17.86 -7.98 5.06
C GLN A 118 -16.73 -8.96 4.73
N VAL A 119 -16.83 -9.70 3.63
CA VAL A 119 -15.82 -10.69 3.22
C VAL A 119 -15.09 -10.18 1.99
N VAL A 120 -13.78 -10.02 2.12
CA VAL A 120 -12.89 -9.64 1.03
C VAL A 120 -11.79 -10.67 0.88
N TRP A 121 -11.25 -10.77 -0.33
CA TRP A 121 -10.22 -11.73 -0.68
C TRP A 121 -8.92 -11.01 -1.02
N ARG A 122 -7.79 -11.60 -0.63
CA ARG A 122 -6.46 -11.11 -0.97
C ARG A 122 -5.65 -12.25 -1.57
N GLY A 123 -5.17 -12.07 -2.79
CA GLY A 123 -4.21 -12.99 -3.40
C GLY A 123 -2.83 -12.86 -2.76
N VAL A 124 -2.19 -13.99 -2.45
CA VAL A 124 -0.81 -14.06 -1.98
C VAL A 124 -0.10 -15.17 -2.75
N ARG A 125 1.04 -14.85 -3.38
CA ARG A 125 1.78 -15.78 -4.24
C ARG A 125 2.53 -16.89 -3.48
N LYS A 126 2.70 -16.74 -2.16
CA LYS A 126 3.40 -17.69 -1.29
C LYS A 126 2.43 -18.27 -0.27
N ASN A 127 2.58 -19.55 0.05
CA ASN A 127 1.90 -20.14 1.21
C ASN A 127 2.41 -19.46 2.49
N THR A 128 1.51 -18.75 3.16
CA THR A 128 1.77 -18.01 4.41
C THR A 128 0.98 -18.56 5.59
N SER A 129 0.35 -19.74 5.45
CA SER A 129 -0.50 -20.33 6.50
C SER A 129 0.24 -20.53 7.82
N ASN A 130 1.54 -20.84 7.76
CA ASN A 130 2.37 -21.01 8.95
C ASN A 130 2.73 -19.67 9.64
N GLU A 131 2.60 -18.55 8.92
CA GLU A 131 2.87 -17.20 9.44
C GLU A 131 1.67 -16.64 10.23
N PHE A 132 0.48 -17.26 10.12
CA PHE A 132 -0.77 -16.80 10.73
C PHE A 132 -1.50 -17.90 11.51
N PRO A 133 -0.95 -18.35 12.65
CA PRO A 133 -1.59 -19.36 13.48
C PRO A 133 -2.92 -18.83 14.06
N LYS A 134 -3.92 -19.71 14.10
CA LYS A 134 -5.26 -19.38 14.62
C LYS A 134 -5.16 -18.89 16.07
N GLY A 135 -5.77 -17.74 16.34
CA GLY A 135 -5.83 -17.14 17.68
C GLY A 135 -4.63 -16.24 18.02
N ALA A 136 -3.61 -16.14 17.16
CA ALA A 136 -2.55 -15.17 17.36
C ALA A 136 -3.03 -13.74 17.08
N GLN A 137 -2.59 -12.80 17.92
CA GLN A 137 -2.64 -11.38 17.59
C GLN A 137 -1.44 -11.04 16.71
N ILE A 138 -1.72 -10.40 15.58
CA ILE A 138 -0.71 -9.96 14.63
C ILE A 138 -0.90 -8.48 14.34
N THR A 139 0.19 -7.74 14.25
CA THR A 139 0.18 -6.38 13.73
C THR A 139 0.50 -6.43 12.24
N TRP A 140 -0.48 -6.05 11.42
CA TRP A 140 -0.34 -6.05 9.97
C TRP A 140 0.12 -4.67 9.49
N TRP A 141 1.44 -4.48 9.38
CA TRP A 141 2.04 -3.17 9.07
C TRP A 141 1.80 -2.68 7.63
N ALA A 142 1.73 -3.59 6.67
CA ALA A 142 1.54 -3.25 5.27
C ALA A 142 0.07 -2.92 4.96
N PHE A 143 -0.19 -2.10 3.96
CA PHE A 143 -1.54 -1.94 3.43
C PHE A 143 -2.05 -3.24 2.78
N SER A 144 -3.37 -3.41 2.81
CA SER A 144 -4.05 -4.54 2.18
C SER A 144 -4.88 -4.12 0.99
N SER A 145 -4.42 -4.51 -0.21
CA SER A 145 -5.24 -4.51 -1.41
C SER A 145 -6.06 -5.79 -1.45
N THR A 146 -7.37 -5.65 -1.66
CA THR A 146 -8.33 -6.76 -1.58
C THR A 146 -9.39 -6.62 -2.68
N THR A 147 -10.03 -7.73 -3.02
CA THR A 147 -11.13 -7.80 -3.99
C THR A 147 -12.38 -8.39 -3.35
N LYS A 148 -13.55 -7.93 -3.80
CA LYS A 148 -14.85 -8.52 -3.46
C LYS A 148 -15.14 -9.80 -4.25
N SER A 149 -14.43 -10.00 -5.37
CA SER A 149 -14.66 -11.11 -6.30
C SER A 149 -13.47 -12.06 -6.27
N LEU A 150 -13.73 -13.31 -5.89
CA LEU A 150 -12.73 -14.37 -5.90
C LEU A 150 -12.21 -14.65 -7.31
N ALA A 151 -13.05 -14.52 -8.34
CA ALA A 151 -12.67 -14.72 -9.74
C ALA A 151 -11.53 -13.81 -10.21
N VAL A 152 -11.38 -12.62 -9.61
CA VAL A 152 -10.24 -11.72 -9.93
C VAL A 152 -8.90 -12.36 -9.52
N LEU A 153 -8.90 -13.16 -8.46
CA LEU A 153 -7.73 -13.88 -7.98
C LEU A 153 -7.40 -15.11 -8.81
N GLU A 154 -8.28 -15.54 -9.71
CA GLU A 154 -8.06 -16.69 -10.59
C GLU A 154 -7.27 -16.32 -11.86
N SER A 155 -6.94 -15.03 -12.05
CA SER A 155 -6.13 -14.58 -13.18
C SER A 155 -4.63 -14.85 -12.98
N ASP A 156 -3.91 -15.06 -14.08
CA ASP A 156 -2.46 -15.34 -14.12
C ASP A 156 -1.60 -14.25 -13.43
N LEU A 157 -2.14 -13.04 -13.28
CA LEU A 157 -1.50 -11.95 -12.54
C LEU A 157 -1.32 -12.29 -11.05
N TYR A 158 -2.23 -13.08 -10.48
CA TYR A 158 -2.25 -13.46 -9.06
C TYR A 158 -1.88 -14.91 -8.81
N LEU A 159 -2.22 -15.81 -9.73
CA LEU A 159 -1.80 -17.21 -9.71
C LEU A 159 -0.67 -17.39 -10.71
N ASP A 160 0.56 -17.56 -10.21
CA ASP A 160 1.60 -18.14 -11.05
C ASP A 160 1.22 -19.61 -11.32
N ALA A 161 0.65 -19.88 -12.51
CA ALA A 161 0.23 -21.21 -12.92
C ALA A 161 1.38 -22.22 -12.97
N SER A 162 2.65 -21.80 -12.82
CA SER A 162 3.80 -22.69 -12.70
C SER A 162 3.99 -23.30 -11.30
N LEU A 163 3.30 -22.78 -10.27
CA LEU A 163 3.41 -23.26 -8.89
C LEU A 163 2.45 -24.40 -8.54
N TYR A 164 1.53 -24.75 -9.45
CA TYR A 164 0.62 -25.87 -9.28
C TYR A 164 0.91 -26.90 -10.38
N PRO A 165 1.45 -28.09 -10.06
CA PRO A 165 1.56 -29.14 -11.05
C PRO A 165 0.16 -29.47 -11.55
N LYS A 166 -0.03 -29.44 -12.87
CA LYS A 166 -1.26 -29.95 -13.51
C LYS A 166 -1.34 -31.43 -13.14
N THR A 167 -2.27 -31.79 -12.28
CA THR A 167 -2.66 -33.17 -12.07
C THR A 167 -3.45 -33.61 -13.31
N GLU A 168 -2.84 -34.47 -14.12
CA GLU A 168 -3.53 -35.31 -15.11
C GLU A 168 -4.48 -36.30 -14.42
#